data_AF-A0A7K2PLM2-F1
#
_entry.id   AF-A0A7K2PLM2-F1
#
_cell.length_a   1.000
_cell.length_b   1.000
_cell.length_c   1.000
_cell.angle_alpha   90.00
_cell.angle_beta   90.00
_cell.angle_gamma   90.00
#
_symmetry.space_group_name_H-M   'P 1'
#
loop_
_entity.id
_entity.type
_entity.pdbx_description
1 polymer ?
#
loop_
_entity_poly.entity_id
_entity_poly.type
_entity_poly.pdbx_seq_one_letter_code
_entity_poly.pdbx_strand_id
1 'polypeptide(L)'
;MRQIPVDTSAMTVMLIQVPEKKVKNRETGEVAVDKTSGKVLYNVNVAVIVDGRPDAVTIVVAEDGIQTDLMPGMPVELPGLVARPWENDFGHGISYRAIAVAAKQLTPAGSNGKG
;
A
#
# COMPACT_ATOMS: atom_id res chain seq x y z
N MET A 1 7.61 -2.38 -19.48
CA MET A 1 6.75 -3.24 -18.64
C MET A 1 5.39 -2.58 -18.47
N ARG A 2 4.30 -3.36 -18.60
CA ARG A 2 2.92 -2.84 -18.51
C ARG A 2 2.55 -2.63 -17.04
N GLN A 3 1.79 -1.57 -16.74
CA GLN A 3 1.14 -1.41 -15.43
C GLN A 3 -0.24 -2.05 -15.52
N ILE A 4 -0.59 -2.87 -14.52
CA ILE A 4 -1.85 -3.58 -14.45
C ILE A 4 -2.66 -2.94 -13.32
N PRO A 5 -3.76 -2.22 -13.62
CA PRO A 5 -4.66 -1.73 -12.58
C PRO A 5 -5.20 -2.90 -11.75
N VAL A 6 -5.23 -2.73 -10.44
CA VAL A 6 -5.76 -3.73 -9.51
C VAL A 6 -7.10 -3.23 -8.99
N ASP A 7 -8.16 -4.03 -9.20
CA ASP A 7 -9.44 -3.77 -8.54
C ASP A 7 -9.36 -4.23 -7.08
N THR A 8 -9.61 -3.32 -6.16
CA THR A 8 -9.58 -3.57 -4.71
C THR A 8 -10.97 -3.72 -4.09
N SER A 9 -12.03 -3.73 -4.91
CA SER A 9 -13.44 -3.72 -4.45
C SER A 9 -13.79 -4.89 -3.52
N ALA A 10 -13.28 -6.08 -3.82
CA ALA A 10 -13.48 -7.29 -3.02
C ALA A 10 -12.41 -7.52 -1.93
N MET A 11 -11.42 -6.63 -1.82
CA MET A 11 -10.30 -6.79 -0.90
C MET A 11 -10.58 -6.14 0.46
N THR A 12 -10.27 -6.85 1.54
CA THR A 12 -10.05 -6.20 2.84
C THR A 12 -8.55 -5.95 2.99
N VAL A 13 -8.16 -4.70 3.21
CA VAL A 13 -6.75 -4.31 3.33
C VAL A 13 -6.52 -3.71 4.71
N MET A 14 -5.58 -4.27 5.47
CA MET A 14 -5.23 -3.80 6.80
C MET A 14 -3.76 -3.40 6.86
N LEU A 15 -3.46 -2.28 7.50
CA LEU A 15 -2.08 -1.85 7.72
C LEU A 15 -1.39 -2.76 8.75
N ILE A 16 -0.21 -3.29 8.43
CA ILE A 16 0.56 -4.16 9.34
C ILE A 16 1.54 -3.35 10.19
N GLN A 17 2.16 -2.32 9.61
CA GLN A 17 3.19 -1.50 10.23
C GLN A 17 3.02 -0.03 9.85
N VAL A 18 3.58 0.86 10.66
CA VAL A 18 3.68 2.28 10.29
C VAL A 18 4.46 2.39 8.97
N PRO A 19 4.04 3.21 8.00
CA PRO A 19 4.78 3.41 6.76
C PRO A 19 6.22 3.84 7.01
N GLU A 20 7.17 3.19 6.34
CA GLU A 20 8.60 3.46 6.49
C GLU A 20 9.21 3.97 5.21
N LYS A 21 10.21 4.86 5.31
CA LYS A 21 10.97 5.31 4.13
C LYS A 21 11.59 4.11 3.43
N LYS A 22 11.37 4.00 2.13
CA LYS A 22 11.96 2.95 1.32
C LYS A 22 13.45 3.20 1.17
N VAL A 23 14.27 2.39 1.83
CA VAL A 23 15.73 2.48 1.72
C VAL A 23 16.20 1.87 0.39
N LYS A 24 16.92 2.65 -0.41
CA LYS A 24 17.52 2.23 -1.68
C LYS A 24 18.89 1.61 -1.46
N ASN A 25 19.71 2.18 -0.58
CA ASN A 25 21.01 1.63 -0.18
C ASN A 25 21.09 1.56 1.34
N ARG A 26 21.20 0.34 1.87
CA ARG A 26 21.23 0.09 3.31
C ARG A 26 22.54 0.50 3.98
N GLU A 27 23.65 0.52 3.26
CA GLU A 27 24.96 0.90 3.79
C GLU A 27 25.06 2.42 4.00
N THR A 28 24.48 3.20 3.09
CA THR A 28 24.53 4.67 3.13
C THR A 28 23.29 5.30 3.76
N GLY A 29 22.20 4.55 3.89
CA GLY A 29 20.90 5.08 4.31
C GLY A 29 20.18 5.90 3.24
N GLU A 30 20.66 5.87 1.98
CA GLU A 30 20.02 6.58 0.86
C GLU A 30 18.57 6.09 0.69
N VAL A 31 17.62 7.02 0.75
CA VAL A 31 16.20 6.74 0.54
C VAL A 31 15.84 6.78 -0.94
N ALA A 32 14.90 5.94 -1.33
CA ALA A 32 14.36 5.92 -2.68
C ALA A 32 13.49 7.16 -2.90
N VAL A 33 13.65 7.78 -4.07
CA VAL A 33 12.91 8.97 -4.48
C VAL A 33 12.18 8.66 -5.79
N ASP A 34 10.97 9.16 -5.93
CA ASP A 34 10.25 9.08 -7.19
C ASP A 34 10.92 9.97 -8.25
N LYS A 35 11.28 9.37 -9.38
CA LYS A 35 12.00 10.08 -10.45
C LYS A 35 11.20 11.20 -11.10
N THR A 36 9.87 11.16 -11.02
CA THR A 36 8.98 12.13 -11.66
C THR A 36 8.63 13.26 -10.71
N SER A 37 8.22 12.95 -9.47
CA SER A 37 7.79 13.96 -8.51
C SER A 37 8.91 14.46 -7.59
N GLY A 38 10.04 13.76 -7.51
CA GLY A 38 11.13 14.08 -6.58
C GLY A 38 10.79 13.79 -5.11
N LYS A 39 9.66 13.14 -4.82
CA LYS A 39 9.21 12.84 -3.45
C LYS A 39 9.82 11.55 -2.93
N VAL A 40 10.03 11.49 -1.61
CA VAL A 40 10.52 10.27 -0.95
C VAL A 40 9.47 9.17 -1.11
N LEU A 41 9.93 7.95 -1.40
CA LEU A 41 9.10 6.77 -1.47
C LEU A 41 9.07 6.06 -0.13
N TYR A 42 7.92 5.50 0.21
CA TYR A 42 7.70 4.70 1.41
C TYR A 42 7.29 3.29 1.03
N ASN A 43 7.64 2.34 1.90
CA ASN A 43 7.08 1.00 1.93
C ASN A 43 5.91 0.99 2.92
N VAL A 44 4.75 0.59 2.44
CA VAL A 44 3.53 0.41 3.22
C VAL A 44 3.23 -1.09 3.25
N ASN A 45 3.42 -1.72 4.41
CA ASN A 45 3.16 -3.15 4.57
C ASN A 45 1.71 -3.37 4.97
N VAL A 46 0.97 -4.11 4.15
CA VAL A 46 -0.45 -4.39 4.34
C VAL A 46 -0.74 -5.88 4.30
N ALA A 47 -1.76 -6.31 5.02
CA ALA A 47 -2.41 -7.59 4.84
C ALA A 47 -3.56 -7.38 3.84
N VAL A 48 -3.50 -8.06 2.71
CA VAL A 48 -4.60 -8.13 1.73
C VAL A 48 -5.33 -9.43 1.97
N ILE A 49 -6.63 -9.35 2.23
CA ILE A 49 -7.48 -10.50 2.52
C ILE A 49 -8.52 -10.60 1.42
N VAL A 50 -8.50 -11.73 0.70
CA VAL A 50 -9.47 -12.09 -0.34
C VAL A 50 -9.97 -13.50 -0.02
N ASP A 51 -11.29 -13.70 -0.04
CA ASP A 51 -11.93 -14.99 0.26
C ASP A 51 -11.42 -15.64 1.57
N GLY A 52 -11.19 -14.81 2.59
CA GLY A 52 -10.70 -15.23 3.91
C GLY A 52 -9.22 -15.64 3.96
N ARG A 53 -8.46 -15.45 2.87
CA ARG A 53 -7.04 -15.78 2.79
C ARG A 53 -6.20 -14.50 2.89
N PRO A 54 -5.39 -14.35 3.95
CA PRO A 54 -4.50 -13.20 4.10
C PRO A 54 -3.16 -13.41 3.38
N ASP A 55 -2.72 -12.39 2.64
CA ASP A 55 -1.37 -12.29 2.08
C ASP A 55 -0.73 -10.96 2.51
N ALA A 56 0.53 -11.02 2.95
CA ALA A 56 1.29 -9.82 3.28
C ALA A 56 1.94 -9.24 2.02
N VAL A 57 1.68 -7.95 1.75
CA VAL A 57 2.14 -7.27 0.54
C VAL A 57 2.76 -5.92 0.91
N THR A 58 3.91 -5.61 0.31
CA THR A 58 4.51 -4.27 0.39
C THR A 58 4.04 -3.43 -0.79
N ILE A 59 3.42 -2.30 -0.49
CA ILE A 59 2.99 -1.30 -1.47
C ILE A 59 3.94 -0.11 -1.41
N VAL A 60 4.41 0.36 -2.55
CA VAL A 60 5.20 1.59 -2.64
C VAL A 60 4.26 2.78 -2.82
N VAL A 61 4.44 3.83 -2.03
CA VAL A 61 3.66 5.08 -2.11
C VAL A 61 4.62 6.26 -1.97
N ALA A 62 4.35 7.37 -2.65
CA ALA A 62 5.09 8.61 -2.44
C ALA A 62 4.64 9.29 -1.14
N GLU A 63 5.54 10.03 -0.49
CA GLU A 63 5.31 10.70 0.81
C GLU A 63 4.02 11.51 0.86
N ASP A 64 3.69 12.23 -0.21
CA ASP A 64 2.49 13.07 -0.35
C ASP A 64 1.19 12.28 -0.57
N GLY A 65 1.29 10.97 -0.84
CA GLY A 65 0.16 10.05 -0.95
C GLY A 65 -0.19 9.34 0.37
N ILE A 66 0.53 9.58 1.47
CA ILE A 66 0.32 8.85 2.72
C ILE A 66 -0.48 9.72 3.68
N GLN A 67 -1.67 9.26 4.07
CA GLN A 67 -2.44 9.93 5.11
C GLN A 67 -1.65 9.93 6.43
N THR A 68 -1.72 11.02 7.19
CA THR A 68 -1.15 11.07 8.54
C THR A 68 -1.91 10.14 9.49
N ASP A 69 -1.25 9.79 10.59
CA ASP A 69 -1.86 9.09 11.73
C ASP A 69 -2.39 7.69 11.42
N LEU A 70 -1.89 7.07 10.34
CA LEU A 70 -2.12 5.67 10.04
C LEU A 70 -1.41 4.77 11.07
N MET A 71 -2.18 3.91 11.74
CA MET A 71 -1.68 2.98 12.74
C MET A 71 -1.89 1.52 12.33
N PRO A 72 -0.99 0.60 12.75
CA PRO A 72 -1.18 -0.83 12.55
C PRO A 72 -2.57 -1.31 12.99
N GLY A 73 -3.17 -2.19 12.21
CA GLY A 73 -4.52 -2.71 12.42
C GLY A 73 -5.63 -1.86 11.80
N MET A 74 -5.36 -0.63 11.34
CA MET A 74 -6.37 0.16 10.63
C MET A 74 -6.69 -0.46 9.26
N PRO A 75 -7.97 -0.56 8.88
CA PRO A 75 -8.33 -0.84 7.51
C PRO A 75 -7.96 0.36 6.64
N VAL A 76 -7.41 0.11 5.46
CA VAL A 76 -6.95 1.16 4.54
C VAL A 76 -7.48 0.96 3.13
N GLU A 77 -7.50 2.04 2.36
CA GLU A 77 -7.75 2.02 0.92
C GLU A 77 -6.46 2.35 0.16
N LEU A 78 -6.34 1.80 -1.05
CA LEU A 78 -5.15 1.96 -1.91
C LEU A 78 -5.54 2.58 -3.28
N PRO A 79 -5.95 3.86 -3.34
CA PRO A 79 -6.29 4.51 -4.60
C PRO A 79 -5.18 4.39 -5.65
N GLY A 80 -5.57 4.02 -6.88
CA GLY A 80 -4.65 3.90 -8.00
C GLY A 80 -3.64 2.76 -7.85
N LEU A 81 -3.99 1.69 -7.13
CA LEU A 81 -3.16 0.50 -7.01
C LEU A 81 -2.89 -0.11 -8.39
N VAL A 82 -1.60 -0.27 -8.70
CA VAL A 82 -1.11 -0.94 -9.89
C VAL A 82 -0.09 -2.02 -9.52
N ALA A 83 -0.19 -3.15 -10.20
CA ALA A 83 0.80 -4.20 -10.20
C ALA A 83 1.73 -4.03 -11.40
N ARG A 84 3.03 -4.26 -11.18
CA ARG A 84 4.05 -4.22 -12.23
C ARG A 84 4.90 -5.49 -12.11
N PRO A 85 4.80 -6.44 -13.06
CA PRO A 85 5.72 -7.56 -13.12
C PRO A 85 7.10 -7.05 -13.48
N TRP A 86 8.13 -7.66 -12.90
CA TRP A 86 9.51 -7.37 -13.20
C TRP A 86 10.31 -8.67 -13.27
N GLU A 87 11.39 -8.63 -14.04
CA GLU A 87 12.36 -9.70 -14.18
C GLU A 87 13.72 -9.07 -14.42
N ASN A 88 14.75 -9.63 -13.80
CA ASN A 88 16.16 -9.28 -13.99
C ASN A 88 17.04 -10.50 -13.69
N ASP A 89 18.35 -10.34 -13.81
CA ASP A 89 19.32 -11.42 -13.60
C ASP A 89 19.26 -12.06 -12.19
N PHE A 90 18.62 -11.39 -11.23
CA PHE A 90 18.49 -11.82 -9.83
C PHE A 90 17.11 -12.39 -9.49
N GLY A 91 16.18 -12.45 -10.45
CA GLY A 91 14.88 -13.08 -10.28
C GLY A 91 13.74 -12.34 -10.97
N HIS A 92 12.52 -12.69 -10.58
CA HIS A 92 11.30 -12.09 -11.09
C HIS A 92 10.28 -11.92 -9.96
N GLY A 93 9.28 -11.10 -10.19
CA GLY A 93 8.19 -10.93 -9.24
C GLY A 93 7.19 -9.86 -9.65
N ILE A 94 6.34 -9.48 -8.70
CA ILE A 94 5.37 -8.41 -8.85
C ILE A 94 5.70 -7.32 -7.84
N SER A 95 5.76 -6.08 -8.32
CA SER A 95 5.82 -4.90 -7.46
C SER A 95 4.48 -4.19 -7.47
N TYR A 96 4.08 -3.69 -6.30
CA TYR A 96 2.84 -2.97 -6.13
C TYR A 96 3.12 -1.51 -5.82
N ARG A 97 2.33 -0.63 -6.45
CA ARG A 97 2.41 0.81 -6.23
C ARG A 97 1.01 1.39 -6.17
N ALA A 98 0.74 2.26 -5.22
CA ALA A 98 -0.49 3.04 -5.17
C ALA A 98 -0.17 4.53 -5.33
N ILE A 99 -1.20 5.32 -5.66
CA ILE A 99 -1.12 6.78 -5.67
C ILE A 99 -1.21 7.30 -4.24
N ALA A 100 -2.06 6.68 -3.42
CA ALA A 100 -2.24 7.03 -2.02
C ALA A 100 -2.52 5.81 -1.14
N VAL A 101 -2.38 6.01 0.18
CA VAL A 101 -2.91 5.14 1.23
C VAL A 101 -3.64 6.01 2.25
N ALA A 102 -4.88 5.65 2.54
CA ALA A 102 -5.74 6.39 3.47
C ALA A 102 -6.52 5.42 4.36
N ALA A 103 -6.96 5.88 5.53
CA ALA A 103 -7.80 5.09 6.40
C ALA A 103 -9.14 4.82 5.70
N LYS A 104 -9.57 3.56 5.67
CA LYS A 104 -10.87 3.19 5.12
C LYS A 104 -11.96 3.68 6.07
N GLN A 105 -12.84 4.54 5.57
CA GLN A 105 -14.03 4.93 6.34
C GLN A 105 -14.93 3.71 6.49
N LEU A 106 -14.90 3.11 7.69
CA LEU A 106 -15.89 2.11 8.07
C LEU A 106 -17.20 2.87 8.33
N THR A 107 -18.13 2.85 7.38
CA THR A 107 -19.49 3.29 7.65
C THR A 107 -20.07 2.36 8.71
N PRO A 108 -20.47 2.85 9.89
CA PRO A 108 -21.13 2.00 10.87
C PRO A 108 -22.39 1.43 10.23
N ALA A 109 -22.56 0.10 10.28
CA ALA A 109 -23.85 -0.50 9.95
C ALA A 109 -24.89 0.15 10.87
N GLY A 110 -25.85 0.85 10.27
CA GLY A 110 -26.81 1.70 10.99
C GLY A 110 -27.37 0.97 12.20
N SER A 111 -27.21 1.55 13.39
CA SER A 111 -27.93 1.07 14.55
C SER A 111 -29.42 1.25 14.23
N ASN A 112 -30.13 0.14 14.06
CA ASN A 112 -31.58 0.17 14.10
C ASN A 112 -31.98 0.50 15.54
N GLY A 113 -32.01 1.80 15.85
CA GLY A 113 -32.69 2.34 17.01
C GLY A 113 -34.17 2.04 16.88
N LYS A 114 -34.62 0.99 17.56
CA LYS A 114 -36.01 0.88 18.00
C LYS A 114 -35.98 1.03 19.51
N GLY A 115 -36.65 2.09 19.98
CA GLY A 115 -36.93 2.34 21.39
C GLY A 115 -37.94 1.39 21.98
#